data_AF-A0A6N4T2P4-F1
#
_entry.id   AF-A0A6N4T2P4-F1
#
_cell.length_a   1.000
_cell.length_b   1.000
_cell.length_c   1.000
_cell.angle_alpha   90.00
_cell.angle_beta   90.00
_cell.angle_gamma   90.00
#
_symmetry.space_group_name_H-M   'P 1'
#
loop_
_entity.id
_entity.type
_entity.pdbx_description
1 polymer ?
#
loop_
_entity_poly.entity_id
_entity_poly.type
_entity_poly.pdbx_seq_one_letter_code
_entity_poly.pdbx_strand_id
1 'polypeptide(L)' 'MFAVFWIEIHKQIKMSHCREFDTGDMIAALKFADNLRQRQAAGEYIRHISMSSENTNSVGVPSAAIDYHWADHKIAA' A
#
# COMPACT_ATOMS: atom_id res chain seq x y z
N MET A 1 -10.09 -3.93 9.23
CA MET A 1 -8.78 -4.47 8.86
C MET A 1 -7.90 -3.39 8.26
N PHE A 2 -6.59 -3.49 8.39
CA PHE A 2 -5.60 -2.69 7.66
C PHE A 2 -4.69 -3.61 6.85
N ALA A 3 -4.31 -3.19 5.65
CA ALA A 3 -3.32 -3.91 4.86
C ALA A 3 -2.25 -2.95 4.35
N VAL A 4 -0.99 -3.34 4.46
CA VAL A 4 0.16 -2.59 3.94
C VAL A 4 0.74 -3.36 2.76
N PHE A 5 0.86 -2.69 1.62
CA PHE A 5 1.41 -3.21 0.39
C PHE A 5 2.73 -2.51 0.07
N TRP A 6 3.71 -3.24 -0.44
CA TRP A 6 4.95 -2.65 -0.92
C TRP A 6 5.60 -3.54 -1.99
N ILE A 7 6.55 -2.98 -2.71
CA ILE A 7 7.37 -3.69 -3.68
C ILE A 7 8.82 -3.66 -3.21
N GLU A 8 9.47 -4.82 -3.17
CA GLU A 8 10.92 -4.92 -2.99
C GLU A 8 11.56 -5.29 -4.33
N ILE A 9 12.66 -4.63 -4.68
CA ILE A 9 13.42 -4.90 -5.91
C ILE A 9 14.73 -5.56 -5.53
N HIS A 10 14.86 -6.86 -5.83
CA HIS A 10 16.06 -7.64 -5.55
C HIS A 10 16.64 -8.19 -6.86
N LYS A 11 17.90 -7.87 -7.17
CA LYS A 11 18.59 -8.34 -8.38
C LYS A 11 17.76 -8.14 -9.67
N GLN A 12 17.13 -6.97 -9.82
CA GLN A 12 16.23 -6.61 -10.93
C GLN A 12 14.86 -7.32 -10.95
N ILE A 13 14.53 -8.13 -9.93
CA ILE A 13 13.22 -8.77 -9.78
C ILE A 13 12.36 -7.92 -8.86
N LYS A 14 11.16 -7.54 -9.31
CA LYS A 14 10.15 -6.86 -8.50
C LYS A 14 9.30 -7.91 -7.79
N MET A 15 9.24 -7.84 -6.46
CA MET A 15 8.41 -8.70 -5.63
C MET A 15 7.37 -7.85 -4.90
N SER A 16 6.10 -8.15 -5.12
CA SER A 16 4.99 -7.51 -4.38
C SER A 16 4.77 -8.23 -3.06
N HIS A 17 4.65 -7.45 -2.00
CA HIS A 17 4.39 -7.93 -0.66
C HIS A 17 3.11 -7.31 -0.10
N CYS A 18 2.44 -8.06 0.76
CA CYS A 18 1.28 -7.64 1.51
C CYS A 18 1.44 -8.09 2.96
N ARG A 19 1.05 -7.23 3.90
CA ARG A 19 0.88 -7.59 5.30
C ARG A 19 -0.43 -7.05 5.82
N GLU A 20 -1.24 -7.95 6.34
CA GLU A 20 -2.53 -7.65 6.95
C GLU A 20 -2.39 -7.45 8.47
N PHE A 21 -3.25 -6.59 9.00
CA PHE A 21 -3.36 -6.25 10.41
C PHE A 21 -4.84 -6.20 10.78
N ASP A 22 -5.17 -6.64 11.99
CA ASP A 22 -6.54 -6.59 12.47
C ASP A 22 -7.02 -5.13 12.65
N THR A 23 -8.32 -4.94 12.74
CA THR A 23 -9.02 -3.66 12.91
C THR A 23 -8.61 -2.93 14.19
N GLY A 24 -8.17 -3.65 15.23
CA GLY A 24 -7.61 -3.07 16.46
C GLY A 24 -6.16 -2.58 16.33
N ASP A 25 -5.46 -2.99 15.26
CA ASP A 25 -4.01 -2.88 15.14
C ASP A 25 -3.54 -1.73 14.22
N MET A 26 -4.33 -0.66 14.11
CA MET A 26 -4.00 0.50 13.28
C MET A 26 -2.59 1.04 13.55
N ILE A 27 -2.24 1.17 14.83
CA ILE A 27 -0.92 1.69 15.25
C ILE A 27 0.20 0.76 14.78
N ALA A 28 -0.02 -0.55 14.80
CA ALA A 28 0.96 -1.52 14.31
C ALA A 28 1.13 -1.42 12.79
N ALA A 29 0.04 -1.28 12.04
CA ALA A 29 0.07 -1.08 10.60
C ALA A 29 0.83 0.21 10.22
N LEU A 30 0.55 1.32 10.92
CA LEU A 30 1.24 2.60 10.72
C LEU A 30 2.74 2.51 11.03
N LYS A 31 3.11 1.90 12.15
CA LYS A 31 4.52 1.68 12.52
C LYS A 31 5.25 0.82 11.50
N PHE A 32 4.58 -0.21 10.98
CA PHE A 32 5.15 -1.06 9.95
C PHE A 32 5.39 -0.28 8.65
N ALA A 33 4.41 0.50 8.19
CA ALA A 33 4.57 1.36 7.02
C ALA A 33 5.67 2.42 7.21
N ASP A 34 5.81 2.99 8.40
CA ASP A 34 6.89 3.93 8.71
C ASP A 34 8.26 3.27 8.67
N ASN A 35 8.40 2.07 9.23
CA ASN A 35 9.63 1.30 9.12
C ASN A 35 10.02 1.02 7.66
N LEU A 36 9.06 0.68 6.79
CA LEU A 36 9.32 0.53 5.35
C LEU A 36 9.81 1.83 4.71
N ARG A 37 9.27 2.99 5.09
CA ARG A 37 9.74 4.30 4.60
C ARG A 37 11.14 4.63 5.09
N GLN A 38 11.46 4.31 6.34
CA GLN A 38 12.82 4.47 6.87
C GLN A 38 13.83 3.60 6.12
N ARG A 39 13.49 2.34 5.86
CA ARG A 39 14.31 1.42 5.05
C ARG A 39 14.49 1.96 3.61
N GLN A 40 13.42 2.46 3.00
CA GLN A 40 13.49 3.14 1.70
C GLN A 40 14.45 4.34 1.73
N ALA A 41 14.38 5.18 2.78
CA ALA A 41 15.26 6.34 2.94
C ALA A 41 16.73 5.94 3.19
N ALA A 42 16.96 4.80 3.84
CA ALA A 42 18.29 4.22 4.03
C ALA A 42 18.89 3.64 2.74
N GLY A 43 18.17 3.70 1.61
CA GLY A 43 18.64 3.24 0.31
C GLY A 43 18.25 1.81 -0.04
N GLU A 44 17.42 1.15 0.78
CA GLU A 44 16.86 -0.13 0.39
C GLU A 44 15.93 0.03 -0.83
N TYR A 45 15.87 -1.03 -1.64
CA TYR A 45 15.09 -1.06 -2.87
C TYR A 45 13.59 -1.33 -2.61
N ILE A 46 13.01 -0.61 -1.65
CA ILE A 46 11.59 -0.62 -1.33
C ILE A 46 10.90 0.50 -2.10
N ARG A 47 9.78 0.19 -2.76
CA ARG A 47 9.00 1.11 -3.58
C ARG A 47 7.50 0.88 -3.38
N HIS A 48 6.70 1.88 -3.76
CA HIS A 48 5.24 1.80 -3.80
C HIS A 48 4.59 1.34 -2.48
N ILE A 49 5.04 1.89 -1.35
CA ILE A 49 4.43 1.61 -0.04
C ILE A 49 3.04 2.26 0.02
N SER A 50 2.00 1.45 0.17
CA SER A 50 0.60 1.88 0.30
C SER A 50 -0.05 1.19 1.48
N MET A 51 -1.03 1.84 2.10
CA MET A 51 -1.84 1.25 3.18
C MET A 51 -3.33 1.43 2.84
N SER A 52 -4.09 0.35 2.95
CA SER A 52 -5.55 0.38 2.86
C SER A 52 -6.18 0.07 4.20
N SER A 53 -7.41 0.56 4.41
CA SER A 53 -8.23 0.22 5.56
C SER A 53 -9.63 -0.17 5.11
N GLU A 54 -10.16 -1.27 5.61
CA GLU A 54 -11.55 -1.68 5.37
C GLU A 54 -12.54 -1.04 6.37
N ASN A 55 -12.11 -0.02 7.12
CA ASN A 55 -12.96 0.60 8.13
C ASN A 55 -13.99 1.53 7.48
N THR A 56 -15.21 1.04 7.28
CA THR A 56 -16.34 1.78 6.69
C THR A 56 -16.75 3.00 7.52
N ASN A 57 -16.39 3.06 8.80
CA ASN A 57 -16.69 4.18 9.70
C ASN A 57 -15.68 5.33 9.66
N SER A 58 -14.56 5.19 8.94
CA SER A 58 -13.50 6.21 8.88
C SER A 58 -13.42 6.95 7.53
N VAL A 59 -14.33 6.65 6.60
CA VAL A 59 -14.60 7.56 5.49
C VAL A 59 -15.66 8.53 5.99
N GLY A 60 -15.27 9.79 6.23
CA GLY A 60 -16.26 10.87 6.30
C GLY A 60 -17.21 10.77 5.09
N VAL A 61 -18.45 11.24 5.26
CA VAL A 61 -19.56 11.23 4.29
C VAL A 61 -19.08 10.96 2.86
N PRO A 62 -19.52 9.86 2.19
CA PRO A 62 -19.00 9.47 0.88
C PRO A 62 -19.31 10.57 -0.15
N SER A 63 -18.42 11.53 -0.28
CA SER A 63 -18.39 12.48 -1.38
C SER A 63 -17.44 11.89 -2.41
N ALA A 64 -18.03 11.50 -3.53
CA ALA A 64 -17.42 10.85 -4.69
C ALA A 64 -17.04 9.37 -4.47
N ALA A 65 -17.98 8.49 -4.81
CA ALA A 65 -17.62 7.33 -5.61
C ALA A 65 -16.88 7.86 -6.85
N ILE A 66 -15.56 7.92 -6.79
CA ILE A 66 -14.74 8.17 -7.97
C ILE A 66 -14.83 6.89 -8.78
N ASP A 67 -15.55 7.00 -9.88
CA ASP A 67 -15.62 5.99 -10.94
C ASP A 67 -14.20 5.77 -11.47
N TYR A 68 -13.48 4.80 -10.90
CA TYR A 68 -12.15 4.42 -11.37
C TYR A 68 -12.29 3.70 -12.70
N HIS A 69 -12.37 4.48 -13.79
CA HIS A 69 -12.03 4.02 -15.12
C HIS A 69 -10.53 3.72 -15.16
N TRP A 70 -10.17 2.47 -14.87
CA TRP A 70 -8.83 1.98 -15.14
C TRP A 70 -8.63 2.03 -16.66
N ALA A 71 -7.76 2.93 -17.12
CA ALA A 71 -7.37 2.96 -18.52
C ALA A 71 -6.54 1.71 -18.81
N ASP A 72 -7.09 0.82 -19.62
CA ASP A 72 -6.42 -0.34 -20.20
C ASP A 72 -5.19 0.14 -20.99
N HIS A 73 -4.01 0.12 -20.38
CA HIS A 73 -2.76 0.45 -21.07
C HIS A 73 -2.36 -0.77 -21.91
N LYS A 74 -2.86 -0.81 -23.15
CA LYS A 74 -2.38 -1.75 -24.16
C LYS A 74 -0.89 -1.49 -24.40
N ILE A 75 -0.06 -2.45 -24.02
CA ILE A 75 1.34 -2.50 -24.42
C ILE A 75 1.34 -2.80 -25.93
N ALA A 76 1.76 -1.83 -26.74
CA ALA A 76 2.00 -2.05 -28.16
C ALA A 76 3.21 -2.98 -28.32
N ALA A 77 3.02 -4.03 -29.13
CA ALA A 77 4.04 -5.01 -29.51
C ALA A 77 5.00 -4.45 -30.57
#